data_AF-A0A6P7NJY3-F1
#
_entry.id   AF-A0A6P7NJY3-F1
#
_cell.length_a   1.000
_cell.length_b   1.000
_cell.length_c   1.000
_cell.angle_alpha   90.00
_cell.angle_beta   90.00
_cell.angle_gamma   90.00
#
_symmetry.space_group_name_H-M   'P 1'
#
loop_
_entity.id
_entity.type
_entity.pdbx_description
1 polymer ?
#
loop_
_entity_poly.entity_id
_entity_poly.type
_entity_poly.pdbx_seq_one_letter_code
_entity_poly.pdbx_strand_id
1 'polypeptide(L)'
;MNDSVHSMNFKLQYLIKQANDLQFGLLAGQSDQERRTVAAKAQTLLQSCQPFFSDLEAGARSTRPLVVPVTRRQLENEKAHLRKCMKLCEFSQQLCDRLEQLVLTFCSYDLLCVDDTDPNSVSPFCLGQAQLGHLRLTTFRYWKPMPYLAQINTGLYKRMRWNVERVQAEQQISEEQGGQSTEKQAENEYYFLCYEDIPSTHALTDEGGSSSSSSTHSNKERMWSIGLWVQVDPNPTTDDIYEWILCEVPQATYHKLLLLGSAEPTSCNATDCLQQLLLSQQTTH
;
A
#
# COMPACT_ATOMS: atom_id res chain seq x y z
N MET A 1 -10.90 -27.08 0.90
CA MET A 1 -10.23 -25.81 1.31
C MET A 1 -8.74 -25.81 0.96
N ASN A 2 -8.03 -26.92 1.16
CA ASN A 2 -6.60 -27.03 0.83
C ASN A 2 -6.28 -26.85 -0.67
N ASP A 3 -7.13 -27.36 -1.57
CA ASP A 3 -6.85 -27.34 -3.01
C ASP A 3 -6.75 -25.93 -3.60
N SER A 4 -7.51 -24.97 -3.07
CA SER A 4 -7.45 -23.56 -3.46
C SER A 4 -6.13 -22.90 -3.07
N VAL A 5 -5.62 -23.17 -1.87
CA VAL A 5 -4.32 -22.63 -1.40
C VAL A 5 -3.16 -23.23 -2.17
N HIS A 6 -3.23 -24.54 -2.49
CA HIS A 6 -2.23 -25.20 -3.32
C HIS A 6 -2.20 -24.61 -4.73
N SER A 7 -3.36 -24.41 -5.36
CA SER A 7 -3.47 -23.75 -6.66
C SER A 7 -2.86 -22.34 -6.65
N MET A 8 -3.17 -21.54 -5.63
CA MET A 8 -2.56 -20.21 -5.45
C MET A 8 -1.04 -20.27 -5.27
N ASN A 9 -0.52 -21.27 -4.56
CA ASN A 9 0.92 -21.47 -4.43
C ASN A 9 1.58 -21.81 -5.78
N PHE A 10 0.97 -22.66 -6.61
CA PHE A 10 1.50 -22.94 -7.95
C PHE A 10 1.56 -21.67 -8.81
N LYS A 11 0.50 -20.85 -8.76
CA LYS A 11 0.46 -19.56 -9.46
C LYS A 11 1.53 -18.60 -8.94
N LEU A 12 1.73 -18.51 -7.62
CA LEU A 12 2.82 -17.74 -7.01
C LEU A 12 4.19 -18.16 -7.55
N GLN A 13 4.50 -19.46 -7.49
CA GLN A 13 5.81 -19.96 -7.93
C GLN A 13 6.04 -19.71 -9.43
N TYR A 14 5.00 -19.81 -10.25
CA TYR A 14 5.07 -19.46 -11.66
C TYR A 14 5.38 -17.98 -11.89
N LEU A 15 4.72 -17.06 -11.17
CA LEU A 15 4.97 -15.62 -11.27
C LEU A 15 6.37 -15.24 -10.77
N ILE A 16 6.82 -15.83 -9.65
CA ILE A 16 8.18 -15.66 -9.14
C ILE A 16 9.21 -16.13 -10.18
N LYS A 17 8.98 -17.30 -10.79
CA LYS A 17 9.86 -17.82 -11.84
C LYS A 17 9.95 -16.85 -13.03
N GLN A 18 8.83 -16.31 -13.49
CA GLN A 18 8.84 -15.31 -14.57
C GLN A 18 9.64 -14.06 -14.18
N ALA A 19 9.48 -13.56 -12.96
CA ALA A 19 10.28 -12.43 -12.48
C ALA A 19 11.79 -12.77 -12.44
N ASN A 20 12.16 -14.00 -12.05
CA ASN A 20 13.55 -14.48 -12.11
C ASN A 20 14.09 -14.53 -13.53
N ASP A 21 13.32 -15.12 -14.45
CA ASP A 21 13.72 -15.26 -15.86
C ASP A 21 13.92 -13.89 -16.53
N LEU A 22 13.07 -12.90 -16.20
CA LEU A 22 13.22 -11.53 -16.70
C LEU A 22 14.43 -10.81 -16.11
N GLN A 23 14.68 -10.94 -14.81
CA GLN A 23 15.87 -10.34 -14.20
C GLN A 23 17.14 -10.95 -14.78
N PHE A 24 17.18 -12.28 -14.98
CA PHE A 24 18.30 -12.95 -15.64
C PHE A 24 18.48 -12.48 -17.09
N GLY A 25 17.38 -12.37 -17.84
CA GLY A 25 17.40 -11.88 -19.22
C GLY A 25 17.91 -10.44 -19.34
N LEU A 26 17.60 -9.58 -18.37
CA LEU A 26 18.14 -8.22 -18.29
C LEU A 26 19.67 -8.23 -18.10
N LEU A 27 20.16 -9.05 -17.18
CA LEU A 27 21.60 -9.15 -16.87
C LEU A 27 22.41 -9.81 -18.00
N ALA A 28 21.80 -10.74 -18.73
CA ALA A 28 22.42 -11.39 -19.89
C ALA A 28 22.34 -10.55 -21.18
N GLY A 29 21.41 -9.58 -21.25
CA GLY A 29 21.18 -8.76 -22.43
C GLY A 29 22.37 -7.87 -22.79
N GLN A 30 22.85 -8.01 -24.03
CA GLN A 30 24.04 -7.30 -24.53
C GLN A 30 23.69 -6.03 -25.28
N SER A 31 22.51 -5.97 -25.91
CA SER A 31 22.06 -4.80 -26.67
C SER A 31 20.95 -4.01 -25.96
N ASP A 32 20.87 -2.71 -26.24
CA ASP A 32 19.80 -1.85 -25.71
C ASP A 32 18.41 -2.31 -26.18
N GLN A 33 18.31 -2.85 -27.40
CA GLN A 33 17.04 -3.34 -27.94
C GLN A 33 16.52 -4.57 -27.17
N GLU A 34 17.41 -5.49 -26.81
CA GLU A 34 17.07 -6.64 -25.96
C GLU A 34 16.59 -6.17 -24.58
N ARG A 35 17.33 -5.24 -23.96
CA ARG A 35 16.97 -4.69 -22.65
C ARG A 35 15.60 -4.02 -22.65
N ARG A 36 15.29 -3.22 -23.67
CA ARG A 36 13.95 -2.61 -23.85
C ARG A 36 12.86 -3.66 -24.06
N THR A 37 13.15 -4.73 -24.80
CA THR A 37 12.20 -5.84 -25.00
C THR A 37 11.91 -6.57 -23.69
N VAL A 38 12.93 -6.82 -22.87
CA VAL A 38 12.76 -7.42 -21.54
C VAL A 38 12.00 -6.47 -20.61
N ALA A 39 12.26 -5.15 -20.68
CA ALA A 39 11.54 -4.15 -19.88
C ALA A 39 10.04 -4.11 -20.22
N ALA A 40 9.67 -4.18 -21.50
CA ALA A 40 8.27 -4.30 -21.92
C ALA A 40 7.61 -5.56 -21.33
N LYS A 41 8.32 -6.70 -21.34
CA LYS A 41 7.83 -7.94 -20.71
C LYS A 41 7.69 -7.80 -19.19
N ALA A 42 8.56 -7.05 -18.52
CA ALA A 42 8.44 -6.76 -17.09
C ALA A 42 7.18 -5.95 -16.78
N GLN A 43 6.87 -4.93 -17.58
CA GLN A 43 5.60 -4.19 -17.45
C GLN A 43 4.38 -5.10 -17.66
N THR A 44 4.40 -5.95 -18.68
CA THR A 44 3.34 -6.95 -18.90
C THR A 44 3.20 -7.89 -17.72
N LEU A 45 4.31 -8.35 -17.13
CA LEU A 45 4.27 -9.19 -15.93
C LEU A 45 3.59 -8.47 -14.77
N LEU A 46 3.96 -7.22 -14.48
CA LEU A 46 3.33 -6.42 -13.41
C LEU A 46 1.82 -6.32 -13.59
N GLN A 47 1.36 -6.03 -14.81
CA GLN A 47 -0.08 -6.00 -15.13
C GLN A 47 -0.74 -7.36 -14.93
N SER A 48 -0.09 -8.45 -15.36
CA SER A 48 -0.61 -9.81 -15.19
C SER A 48 -0.68 -10.29 -13.74
N CYS A 49 0.09 -9.68 -12.83
CA CYS A 49 0.04 -9.97 -11.40
C CYS A 49 -1.19 -9.37 -10.71
N GLN A 50 -1.82 -8.32 -11.27
CA GLN A 50 -2.92 -7.59 -10.64
C GLN A 50 -4.11 -8.48 -10.22
N PRO A 51 -4.64 -9.39 -11.07
CA PRO A 51 -5.72 -10.28 -10.66
C PRO A 51 -5.31 -11.22 -9.52
N PHE A 52 -4.06 -11.69 -9.52
CA PHE A 52 -3.57 -12.58 -8.47
C PHE A 52 -3.48 -11.87 -7.13
N PHE A 53 -2.94 -10.64 -7.10
CA PHE A 53 -2.94 -9.81 -5.90
C PHE A 53 -4.36 -9.52 -5.40
N SER A 54 -5.28 -9.20 -6.32
CA SER A 54 -6.69 -8.96 -5.99
C SER A 54 -7.34 -10.19 -5.34
N ASP A 55 -7.10 -11.39 -5.86
CA ASP A 55 -7.59 -12.65 -5.28
C ASP A 55 -7.01 -12.90 -3.87
N LEU A 56 -5.72 -12.63 -3.69
CA LEU A 56 -5.03 -12.80 -2.40
C LEU A 56 -5.57 -11.81 -1.36
N GLU A 57 -5.66 -10.54 -1.70
CA GLU A 57 -6.09 -9.47 -0.79
C GLU A 57 -7.56 -9.67 -0.38
N ALA A 58 -8.44 -9.90 -1.37
CA ALA A 58 -9.85 -10.16 -1.10
C ALA A 58 -10.03 -11.43 -0.26
N GLY A 59 -9.29 -12.50 -0.56
CA GLY A 59 -9.36 -13.77 0.14
C GLY A 59 -8.75 -13.77 1.54
N ALA A 60 -7.77 -12.91 1.79
CA ALA A 60 -7.08 -12.81 3.08
C ALA A 60 -7.83 -11.89 4.06
N ARG A 61 -8.41 -10.79 3.55
CA ARG A 61 -8.80 -9.64 4.38
C ARG A 61 -10.29 -9.30 4.36
N SER A 62 -11.06 -9.82 3.42
CA SER A 62 -12.49 -9.51 3.40
C SER A 62 -13.19 -10.12 4.60
N THR A 63 -13.89 -9.29 5.37
CA THR A 63 -14.61 -9.69 6.57
C THR A 63 -15.62 -10.77 6.23
N ARG A 64 -15.59 -11.86 7.00
CA ARG A 64 -16.72 -12.78 7.09
C ARG A 64 -17.55 -12.37 8.30
N PRO A 65 -18.89 -12.54 8.25
CA PRO A 65 -19.72 -12.34 9.43
C PRO A 65 -19.11 -13.09 10.61
N LEU A 66 -18.81 -12.36 11.69
CA LEU A 66 -18.21 -12.94 12.89
C LEU A 66 -19.26 -13.85 13.54
N VAL A 67 -19.18 -15.15 13.27
CA VAL A 67 -19.98 -16.15 13.96
C VAL A 67 -19.23 -16.48 15.24
N VAL A 68 -19.77 -16.06 16.40
CA VAL A 68 -19.23 -16.47 17.70
C VAL A 68 -19.20 -18.00 17.72
N PRO A 69 -18.03 -18.65 17.86
CA PRO A 69 -17.95 -20.09 17.77
C PRO A 69 -18.60 -20.73 19.02
N VAL A 70 -19.81 -21.23 18.86
CA VAL A 70 -20.58 -21.90 19.93
C VAL A 70 -20.14 -23.37 20.10
N THR A 71 -19.48 -23.94 19.08
CA THR A 71 -19.05 -25.34 19.06
C THR A 71 -17.56 -25.50 18.78
N ARG A 72 -16.96 -26.58 19.27
CA ARG A 72 -15.56 -26.95 18.99
C ARG A 72 -15.25 -27.03 17.49
N ARG A 73 -16.19 -27.54 16.69
CA ARG A 73 -16.06 -27.60 15.22
C ARG A 73 -15.99 -26.21 14.58
N GLN A 74 -16.78 -25.25 15.07
CA GLN A 74 -16.72 -23.86 14.59
C GLN A 74 -15.37 -23.22 14.92
N LEU A 75 -14.85 -23.43 16.13
CA LEU A 75 -13.53 -22.95 16.52
C LEU A 75 -12.40 -23.55 15.65
N GLU A 76 -12.47 -24.83 15.33
CA GLU A 76 -11.49 -25.49 14.44
C GLU A 76 -11.56 -24.93 13.01
N ASN A 77 -12.77 -24.64 12.51
CA ASN A 77 -12.97 -24.01 11.21
C ASN A 77 -12.45 -22.58 11.16
N GLU A 78 -12.67 -21.79 12.21
CA GLU A 78 -12.17 -20.42 12.33
C GLU A 78 -10.63 -20.39 12.37
N LYS A 79 -10.02 -21.28 13.15
CA LYS A 79 -8.56 -21.45 13.16
C LYS A 79 -8.01 -21.84 11.78
N ALA A 80 -8.69 -22.75 11.07
CA ALA A 80 -8.29 -23.14 9.72
C ALA A 80 -8.41 -21.96 8.73
N HIS A 81 -9.44 -21.13 8.88
CA HIS A 81 -9.62 -19.92 8.10
C HIS A 81 -8.52 -18.90 8.37
N LEU A 82 -8.21 -18.61 9.63
CA LEU A 82 -7.11 -17.69 10.00
C LEU A 82 -5.77 -18.14 9.42
N ARG A 83 -5.45 -19.45 9.51
CA ARG A 83 -4.24 -20.00 8.89
C ARG A 83 -4.23 -19.81 7.37
N LYS A 84 -5.38 -19.95 6.71
CA LYS A 84 -5.51 -19.66 5.28
C LYS A 84 -5.21 -18.19 5.00
N CYS A 85 -5.84 -17.25 5.71
CA CYS A 85 -5.62 -15.81 5.53
C CYS A 85 -4.13 -15.45 5.72
N MET A 86 -3.50 -15.94 6.79
CA MET A 86 -2.06 -15.74 7.02
C MET A 86 -1.21 -16.25 5.84
N LYS A 87 -1.56 -17.41 5.26
CA LYS A 87 -0.83 -17.97 4.11
C LYS A 87 -1.01 -17.12 2.85
N LEU A 88 -2.21 -16.56 2.63
CA LEU A 88 -2.47 -15.66 1.50
C LEU A 88 -1.71 -14.34 1.64
N CYS A 89 -1.66 -13.77 2.84
CA CYS A 89 -0.81 -12.62 3.17
C CYS A 89 0.67 -12.91 2.89
N GLU A 90 1.15 -14.09 3.30
CA GLU A 90 2.53 -14.53 3.03
C GLU A 90 2.82 -14.62 1.53
N PHE A 91 1.89 -15.17 0.72
CA PHE A 91 2.03 -15.22 -0.73
C PHE A 91 2.07 -13.81 -1.37
N SER A 92 1.23 -12.91 -0.89
CA SER A 92 1.21 -11.51 -1.33
C SER A 92 2.56 -10.85 -1.04
N GLN A 93 3.07 -11.01 0.18
CA GLN A 93 4.36 -10.45 0.59
C GLN A 93 5.52 -11.01 -0.25
N GLN A 94 5.58 -12.34 -0.43
CA GLN A 94 6.64 -12.98 -1.22
C GLN A 94 6.69 -12.47 -2.67
N LEU A 95 5.53 -12.37 -3.33
CA LEU A 95 5.48 -11.86 -4.70
C LEU A 95 5.83 -10.37 -4.74
N CYS A 96 5.31 -9.59 -3.78
CA CYS A 96 5.56 -8.17 -3.67
C CYS A 96 7.06 -7.87 -3.53
N ASP A 97 7.75 -8.55 -2.63
CA ASP A 97 9.20 -8.39 -2.42
C ASP A 97 9.98 -8.75 -3.69
N ARG A 98 9.56 -9.81 -4.38
CA ARG A 98 10.21 -10.24 -5.61
C ARG A 98 10.01 -9.26 -6.76
N LEU A 99 8.81 -8.72 -6.92
CA LEU A 99 8.51 -7.71 -7.93
C LEU A 99 9.20 -6.38 -7.61
N GLU A 100 9.30 -6.01 -6.33
CA GLU A 100 10.05 -4.83 -5.92
C GLU A 100 11.52 -4.93 -6.33
N GLN A 101 12.18 -6.07 -6.04
CA GLN A 101 13.54 -6.33 -6.50
C GLN A 101 13.68 -6.25 -8.02
N LEU A 102 12.72 -6.85 -8.76
CA LEU A 102 12.70 -6.78 -10.21
C LEU A 102 12.62 -5.32 -10.68
N VAL A 103 11.61 -4.58 -10.24
CA VAL A 103 11.37 -3.19 -10.67
C VAL A 103 12.57 -2.30 -10.35
N LEU A 104 13.10 -2.37 -9.13
CA LEU A 104 14.25 -1.57 -8.72
C LEU A 104 15.50 -1.91 -9.53
N THR A 105 15.69 -3.18 -9.91
CA THR A 105 16.76 -3.57 -10.83
C THR A 105 16.56 -2.89 -12.19
N PHE A 106 15.36 -2.93 -12.77
CA PHE A 106 15.12 -2.29 -14.07
C PHE A 106 15.26 -0.76 -14.01
N CYS A 107 14.88 -0.14 -12.89
CA CYS A 107 15.07 1.29 -12.65
C CYS A 107 16.57 1.65 -12.63
N SER A 108 17.45 0.79 -12.10
CA SER A 108 18.89 1.08 -12.09
C SER A 108 19.54 1.04 -13.48
N TYR A 109 18.83 0.57 -14.51
CA TYR A 109 19.24 0.62 -15.91
C TYR A 109 18.43 1.67 -16.72
N ASP A 110 17.68 2.54 -16.05
CA ASP A 110 16.81 3.56 -16.67
C ASP A 110 15.77 2.97 -17.65
N LEU A 111 15.35 1.72 -17.41
CA LEU A 111 14.38 1.01 -18.26
C LEU A 111 12.94 1.14 -17.76
N LEU A 112 12.75 1.43 -16.48
CA LEU A 112 11.45 1.67 -15.84
C LEU A 112 11.54 2.92 -14.96
N CYS A 113 10.43 3.64 -14.89
CA CYS A 113 10.27 4.78 -13.99
C CYS A 113 9.37 4.40 -12.82
N VAL A 114 9.70 4.88 -11.62
CA VAL A 114 8.91 4.69 -10.38
C VAL A 114 8.59 6.03 -9.71
N ASP A 115 8.87 7.14 -10.39
CA ASP A 115 8.48 8.47 -9.95
C ASP A 115 6.97 8.62 -10.10
N ASP A 116 6.24 8.96 -9.04
CA ASP A 116 4.78 9.07 -9.09
C ASP A 116 4.28 10.36 -9.79
N THR A 117 5.20 11.23 -10.22
CA THR A 117 4.91 12.38 -11.08
C THR A 117 5.01 12.06 -12.58
N ASP A 118 5.62 10.93 -12.95
CA ASP A 118 5.74 10.50 -14.35
C ASP A 118 4.48 9.70 -14.77
N PRO A 119 3.77 10.09 -15.85
CA PRO A 119 2.61 9.34 -16.33
C PRO A 119 2.93 7.90 -16.78
N ASN A 120 4.20 7.59 -17.09
CA ASN A 120 4.66 6.25 -17.48
C ASN A 120 5.22 5.43 -16.30
N SER A 121 5.06 5.93 -15.09
CA SER A 121 5.52 5.26 -13.88
C SER A 121 4.83 3.91 -13.67
N VAL A 122 5.60 2.94 -13.18
CA VAL A 122 5.06 1.66 -12.70
C VAL A 122 4.67 1.71 -11.22
N SER A 123 4.70 2.89 -10.59
CA SER A 123 4.39 3.15 -9.18
C SER A 123 3.28 4.23 -9.06
N PRO A 124 2.36 4.14 -8.08
CA PRO A 124 2.20 3.04 -7.13
C PRO A 124 1.57 1.80 -7.78
N PHE A 125 1.85 0.64 -7.20
CA PHE A 125 1.27 -0.63 -7.60
C PHE A 125 0.09 -1.02 -6.71
N CYS A 126 -1.05 -1.38 -7.31
CA CYS A 126 -2.23 -1.84 -6.57
C CYS A 126 -2.02 -3.28 -6.07
N LEU A 127 -2.15 -3.51 -4.76
CA LEU A 127 -2.10 -4.85 -4.16
C LEU A 127 -3.48 -5.51 -4.08
N GLY A 128 -4.54 -4.80 -4.50
CA GLY A 128 -5.90 -5.32 -4.53
C GLY A 128 -6.82 -4.60 -3.56
N GLN A 129 -8.00 -5.19 -3.38
CA GLN A 129 -9.08 -4.61 -2.60
C GLN A 129 -9.69 -5.65 -1.65
N ALA A 130 -10.09 -5.21 -0.45
CA ALA A 130 -10.78 -6.03 0.54
C ALA A 130 -12.00 -5.31 1.12
N GLN A 131 -13.02 -6.08 1.49
CA GLN A 131 -14.22 -5.56 2.15
C GLN A 131 -14.09 -5.66 3.68
N LEU A 132 -14.16 -4.55 4.40
CA LEU A 132 -14.13 -4.48 5.86
C LEU A 132 -15.46 -3.95 6.40
N GLY A 133 -16.44 -4.82 6.61
CA GLY A 133 -17.81 -4.40 6.98
C GLY A 133 -18.43 -3.54 5.86
N HIS A 134 -18.80 -2.30 6.16
CA HIS A 134 -19.26 -1.30 5.18
C HIS A 134 -18.12 -0.51 4.52
N LEU A 135 -16.87 -0.79 4.87
CA LEU A 135 -15.72 -0.14 4.25
C LEU A 135 -15.17 -1.00 3.11
N ARG A 136 -14.80 -0.34 2.01
CA ARG A 136 -14.02 -0.93 0.93
C ARG A 136 -12.61 -0.34 0.98
N LEU A 137 -11.63 -1.23 1.16
CA LEU A 137 -10.22 -0.86 1.31
C LEU A 137 -9.46 -1.27 0.05
N THR A 138 -8.86 -0.31 -0.65
CA THR A 138 -7.96 -0.56 -1.78
C THR A 138 -6.52 -0.23 -1.39
N THR A 139 -5.64 -1.22 -1.49
CA THR A 139 -4.25 -1.14 -1.01
C THR A 139 -3.29 -0.85 -2.16
N PHE A 140 -2.39 0.11 -1.99
CA PHE A 140 -1.33 0.46 -2.94
C PHE A 140 0.04 0.49 -2.26
N ARG A 141 1.07 0.02 -2.95
CA ARG A 141 2.47 0.07 -2.50
C ARG A 141 3.34 0.83 -3.49
N TYR A 142 4.25 1.64 -2.97
CA TYR A 142 5.28 2.31 -3.76
C TYR A 142 6.56 1.45 -3.76
N TRP A 143 7.15 1.21 -4.93
CA TRP A 143 8.33 0.34 -5.07
C TRP A 143 9.58 0.88 -4.37
N LYS A 144 9.65 2.20 -4.22
CA LYS A 144 10.58 2.89 -3.33
C LYS A 144 9.81 3.92 -2.52
N PRO A 145 10.30 4.33 -1.34
CA PRO A 145 9.70 5.45 -0.65
C PRO A 145 9.73 6.73 -1.50
N MET A 146 8.60 7.43 -1.53
CA MET A 146 8.40 8.66 -2.32
C MET A 146 8.11 9.82 -1.37
N PRO A 147 8.43 11.08 -1.73
CA PRO A 147 7.96 12.24 -0.98
C PRO A 147 6.44 12.17 -0.73
N TYR A 148 6.01 12.52 0.47
CA TYR A 148 4.59 12.49 0.82
C TYR A 148 3.77 13.39 -0.11
N LEU A 149 4.25 14.61 -0.37
CA LEU A 149 3.73 15.54 -1.36
C LEU A 149 4.72 15.68 -2.53
N ALA A 150 4.21 15.80 -3.75
CA ALA A 150 5.05 15.81 -4.96
C ALA A 150 5.99 17.03 -5.07
N GLN A 151 5.57 18.19 -4.56
CA GLN A 151 6.32 19.45 -4.72
C GLN A 151 6.92 20.02 -3.43
N ILE A 152 6.46 19.56 -2.26
CA ILE A 152 6.89 20.10 -0.96
C ILE A 152 7.69 19.04 -0.21
N ASN A 153 8.93 19.36 0.12
CA ASN A 153 9.72 18.53 1.00
C ASN A 153 9.27 18.70 2.45
N THR A 154 8.37 17.82 2.88
CA THR A 154 7.87 17.75 4.26
C THR A 154 8.79 16.95 5.20
N GLY A 155 9.84 16.31 4.68
CA GLY A 155 10.62 15.32 5.42
C GLY A 155 9.90 13.98 5.64
N LEU A 156 8.66 13.83 5.15
CA LEU A 156 7.88 12.60 5.19
C LEU A 156 7.94 11.88 3.85
N TYR A 157 8.13 10.57 3.90
CA TYR A 157 8.20 9.71 2.74
C TYR A 157 7.16 8.60 2.83
N LYS A 158 6.26 8.53 1.84
CA LYS A 158 5.20 7.51 1.74
C LYS A 158 5.74 6.21 1.14
N ARG A 159 5.24 5.09 1.66
CA ARG A 159 5.57 3.71 1.24
C ARG A 159 4.34 2.90 0.84
N MET A 160 3.19 3.18 1.46
CA MET A 160 1.90 2.61 1.08
C MET A 160 0.81 3.67 1.13
N ARG A 161 -0.25 3.46 0.34
CA ARG A 161 -1.50 4.22 0.37
C ARG A 161 -2.66 3.25 0.48
N TRP A 162 -3.65 3.62 1.27
CA TRP A 162 -4.94 2.96 1.28
C TRP A 162 -6.03 3.95 0.94
N ASN A 163 -6.93 3.55 0.04
CA ASN A 163 -8.17 4.27 -0.22
C ASN A 163 -9.27 3.54 0.57
N VAL A 164 -9.95 4.26 1.43
CA VAL A 164 -11.06 3.76 2.24
C VAL A 164 -12.33 4.42 1.75
N GLU A 165 -13.25 3.61 1.24
CA GLU A 165 -14.54 4.07 0.73
C GLU A 165 -15.65 3.54 1.63
N ARG A 166 -16.56 4.41 2.07
CA ARG A 166 -17.73 4.01 2.86
C ARG A 166 -18.86 3.60 1.92
N VAL A 167 -19.10 2.30 1.81
CA VAL A 167 -20.17 1.73 0.99
C VAL A 167 -21.48 1.80 1.79
N GLN A 168 -22.36 2.75 1.45
CA GLN A 168 -23.71 2.80 2.02
C GLN A 168 -24.54 1.61 1.50
N ALA A 169 -25.35 1.00 2.37
CA ALA A 169 -26.17 -0.18 2.05
C ALA A 169 -27.41 0.13 1.16
N GLU A 170 -27.55 1.36 0.67
CA GLU A 170 -28.76 1.85 0.00
C GLU A 170 -28.56 1.97 -1.52
N GLN A 171 -28.57 0.82 -2.20
CA GLN A 171 -28.87 0.72 -3.63
C GLN A 171 -30.01 -0.28 -3.91
N GLN A 172 -30.88 -0.54 -2.93
CA GLN A 172 -32.05 -1.44 -3.11
C GLN A 172 -33.42 -0.81 -2.86
N ILE A 173 -33.55 0.49 -2.58
CA ILE A 173 -34.86 1.15 -2.49
C ILE A 173 -34.78 2.56 -3.09
N SER A 174 -34.92 2.69 -4.42
CA SER A 174 -35.48 3.89 -5.07
C SER A 174 -35.39 3.81 -6.60
N GLU A 175 -36.12 2.88 -7.22
CA GLU A 175 -36.56 3.06 -8.62
C GLU A 175 -38.02 3.51 -8.71
N GLU A 176 -38.68 3.80 -7.59
CA GLU A 176 -40.03 4.34 -7.57
C GLU A 176 -40.12 5.55 -6.64
N GLN A 177 -39.63 6.69 -7.12
CA GLN A 177 -40.28 8.00 -7.08
C GLN A 177 -39.24 9.09 -7.29
N GLY A 178 -39.44 9.87 -8.36
CA GLY A 178 -38.58 10.97 -8.74
C GLY A 178 -38.42 11.99 -7.62
N GLY A 179 -37.23 12.03 -7.05
CA GLY A 179 -36.72 13.07 -6.19
C GLY A 179 -35.22 13.15 -6.40
N GLN A 180 -34.71 14.35 -6.68
CA GLN A 180 -33.29 14.65 -6.85
C GLN A 180 -32.44 13.91 -5.80
N SER A 181 -31.81 12.80 -6.22
CA SER A 181 -30.78 12.15 -5.44
C SER A 181 -29.63 13.15 -5.34
N THR A 182 -29.52 13.83 -4.21
CA THR A 182 -28.28 14.51 -3.87
C THR A 182 -27.27 13.39 -3.72
N GLU A 183 -26.45 13.18 -4.75
CA GLU A 183 -25.33 12.25 -4.74
C GLU A 183 -24.44 12.68 -3.57
N LYS A 184 -24.66 12.12 -2.38
CA LYS A 184 -23.68 12.19 -1.30
C LYS A 184 -22.50 11.37 -1.79
N GLN A 185 -21.60 12.06 -2.48
CA GLN A 185 -20.33 11.55 -2.95
C GLN A 185 -19.72 10.74 -1.82
N ALA A 186 -19.45 9.45 -2.08
CA ALA A 186 -18.83 8.58 -1.08
C ALA A 186 -17.54 9.28 -0.61
N GLU A 187 -17.50 9.63 0.68
CA GLU A 187 -16.36 10.30 1.26
C GLU A 187 -15.20 9.30 1.28
N ASN A 188 -14.26 9.49 0.36
CA ASN A 188 -13.08 8.66 0.24
C ASN A 188 -12.00 9.20 1.17
N GLU A 189 -11.61 8.39 2.14
CA GLU A 189 -10.53 8.71 3.07
C GLU A 189 -9.23 8.08 2.55
N TYR A 190 -8.14 8.84 2.55
CA TYR A 190 -6.84 8.38 2.09
C TYR A 190 -5.88 8.25 3.26
N TYR A 191 -5.41 7.04 3.51
CA TYR A 191 -4.43 6.74 4.54
C TYR A 191 -3.07 6.43 3.91
N PHE A 192 -2.00 6.77 4.61
CA PHE A 192 -0.64 6.55 4.14
C PHE A 192 0.21 5.91 5.23
N LEU A 193 1.08 4.98 4.81
CA LEU A 193 2.23 4.55 5.60
C LEU A 193 3.39 5.45 5.21
N CYS A 194 3.90 6.23 6.17
CA CYS A 194 5.02 7.11 5.96
C CYS A 194 6.14 6.81 6.95
N TYR A 195 7.37 7.17 6.56
CA TYR A 195 8.45 7.37 7.51
C TYR A 195 8.95 8.82 7.49
N GLU A 196 9.57 9.20 8.59
CA GLU A 196 10.38 10.41 8.73
C GLU A 196 11.69 10.04 9.44
N ASP A 197 12.77 10.77 9.16
CA ASP A 197 14.06 10.59 9.83
C ASP A 197 14.18 11.62 10.97
N ILE A 198 14.01 11.16 12.22
CA ILE A 198 14.07 12.00 13.42
C ILE A 198 15.48 12.00 14.04
N PRO A 199 15.91 13.08 14.72
CA PRO A 199 17.19 13.06 15.45
C PRO A 199 17.18 12.01 16.57
N SER A 200 18.22 11.18 16.64
CA SER A 200 18.38 10.18 17.70
C SER A 200 18.69 10.86 19.04
N THR A 201 17.87 10.59 20.05
CA THR A 201 18.01 11.11 21.43
C THR A 201 19.30 10.67 22.13
N HIS A 202 19.98 9.63 21.63
CA HIS A 202 21.23 9.13 22.22
C HIS A 202 22.45 10.02 21.97
N ALA A 203 22.34 11.04 21.11
CA ALA A 203 23.43 11.97 20.82
C ALA A 203 23.60 13.09 21.88
N LEU A 204 22.68 13.22 22.85
CA LEU A 204 22.69 14.31 23.83
C LEU A 204 23.35 13.92 25.18
N THR A 205 23.79 12.68 25.35
CA THR A 205 24.42 12.20 26.60
C THR A 205 25.94 12.09 26.55
N ASP A 206 26.59 12.29 25.39
CA ASP A 206 28.05 12.31 25.28
C ASP A 206 28.61 13.74 25.43
N GLU A 207 28.28 14.43 26.53
CA GLU A 207 29.13 15.49 27.07
C GLU A 207 30.27 14.85 27.88
N GLY A 208 31.25 14.27 27.18
CA GLY A 208 32.23 13.42 27.85
C GLY A 208 33.47 13.02 27.06
N GLY A 209 34.03 13.90 26.21
CA GLY A 209 35.46 13.87 25.90
C GLY A 209 35.93 13.29 24.55
N SER A 210 36.72 14.11 23.85
CA SER A 210 37.84 13.75 22.97
C SER A 210 37.58 13.29 21.52
N SER A 211 37.58 14.28 20.63
CA SER A 211 38.28 14.35 19.32
C SER A 211 38.71 13.06 18.60
N SER A 212 38.14 12.79 17.41
CA SER A 212 38.85 12.77 16.11
C SER A 212 38.03 12.12 14.96
N SER A 213 38.28 12.60 13.75
CA SER A 213 37.88 12.10 12.41
C SER A 213 36.40 12.00 12.03
N SER A 214 35.95 13.03 11.30
CA SER A 214 35.24 12.91 10.01
C SER A 214 34.25 11.75 9.83
N SER A 215 33.03 11.94 10.31
CA SER A 215 31.83 11.65 9.52
C SER A 215 30.62 12.27 10.20
N THR A 216 30.16 13.41 9.70
CA THR A 216 28.84 13.96 10.02
C THR A 216 27.76 13.08 9.38
N HIS A 217 27.66 11.83 9.81
CA HIS A 217 26.43 11.07 9.66
C HIS A 217 25.51 11.59 10.74
N SER A 218 24.59 12.48 10.36
CA SER A 218 23.51 12.91 11.23
C SER A 218 22.85 11.66 11.82
N ASN A 219 22.99 11.46 13.13
CA ASN A 219 22.46 10.30 13.84
C ASN A 219 20.93 10.40 13.85
N LYS A 220 20.30 10.04 12.73
CA LYS A 220 18.85 10.10 12.53
C LYS A 220 18.29 8.69 12.57
N GLU A 221 17.23 8.51 13.33
CA GLU A 221 16.45 7.28 13.39
C GLU A 221 15.23 7.40 12.48
N ARG A 222 15.03 6.40 11.62
CA ARG A 222 13.83 6.31 10.79
C ARG A 222 12.65 5.89 11.65
N MET A 223 11.53 6.61 11.58
CA MET A 223 10.31 6.28 12.31
C MET A 223 9.12 6.13 11.37
N TRP A 224 8.47 4.97 11.43
CA TRP A 224 7.31 4.62 10.63
C TRP A 224 6.01 4.95 11.36
N SER A 225 5.03 5.43 10.60
CA SER A 225 3.69 5.72 11.10
C SER A 225 2.62 5.54 10.03
N ILE A 226 1.38 5.35 10.48
CA ILE A 226 0.17 5.44 9.64
C ILE A 226 -0.52 6.75 9.98
N GLY A 227 -0.99 7.45 8.95
CA GLY A 227 -1.71 8.71 9.10
C GLY A 227 -2.73 8.94 8.00
N LEU A 228 -3.66 9.84 8.29
CA LEU A 228 -4.70 10.30 7.38
C LEU A 228 -4.19 11.48 6.57
N TRP A 229 -4.49 11.48 5.28
CA TRP A 229 -4.32 12.64 4.41
C TRP A 229 -5.52 13.57 4.59
N VAL A 230 -5.25 14.81 4.99
CA VAL A 230 -6.27 15.83 5.22
C VAL A 230 -6.00 16.98 4.27
N GLN A 231 -6.91 17.17 3.31
CA GLN A 231 -6.83 18.22 2.31
C GLN A 231 -6.67 19.60 2.95
N VAL A 232 -5.76 20.40 2.41
CA VAL A 232 -5.54 21.80 2.80
C VAL A 232 -5.84 22.73 1.62
N ASP A 233 -5.33 22.37 0.44
CA ASP A 233 -5.50 23.13 -0.81
C ASP A 233 -5.71 22.13 -1.96
N PRO A 234 -6.74 22.26 -2.82
CA PRO A 234 -7.82 23.26 -2.81
C PRO A 234 -8.57 23.29 -1.48
N ASN A 235 -9.24 24.40 -1.13
CA ASN A 235 -9.90 24.48 0.17
C ASN A 235 -11.09 23.48 0.19
N PRO A 236 -11.13 22.52 1.14
CA PRO A 236 -12.19 21.51 1.15
C PRO A 236 -13.57 22.07 1.51
N THR A 237 -13.64 23.31 2.00
CA THR A 237 -14.90 23.99 2.38
C THR A 237 -15.50 24.85 1.27
N THR A 238 -14.77 25.06 0.18
CA THR A 238 -15.22 25.81 -0.99
C THR A 238 -15.64 24.83 -2.08
N ASP A 239 -16.86 25.00 -2.60
CA ASP A 239 -17.33 24.27 -3.78
C ASP A 239 -16.94 25.04 -5.06
N ASP A 240 -15.67 25.45 -5.15
CA ASP A 240 -15.14 26.16 -6.31
C ASP A 240 -14.26 25.22 -7.15
N ILE A 241 -14.82 24.77 -8.27
CA ILE A 241 -14.11 23.92 -9.23
C ILE A 241 -12.86 24.60 -9.81
N TYR A 242 -12.80 25.94 -9.84
CA TYR A 242 -11.62 26.64 -10.34
C TYR A 242 -10.42 26.46 -9.42
N GLU A 243 -10.61 26.33 -8.10
CA GLU A 243 -9.51 26.02 -7.19
C GLU A 243 -8.90 24.66 -7.55
N TRP A 244 -9.73 23.66 -7.86
CA TRP A 244 -9.26 22.35 -8.34
C TRP A 244 -8.56 22.40 -9.69
N ILE A 245 -9.08 23.17 -10.64
CA ILE A 245 -8.51 23.27 -11.99
C ILE A 245 -7.17 24.02 -11.97
N LEU A 246 -7.05 25.06 -11.13
CA LEU A 246 -5.86 25.90 -11.04
C LEU A 246 -4.81 25.37 -10.07
N CYS A 247 -5.18 24.42 -9.20
CA CYS A 247 -4.27 23.76 -8.29
C CYS A 247 -3.34 22.81 -9.04
N GLU A 248 -2.08 23.22 -9.24
CA GLU A 248 -1.07 22.38 -9.88
C GLU A 248 -0.81 21.09 -9.09
N VAL A 249 -0.71 21.17 -7.76
CA VAL A 249 -0.52 20.02 -6.87
C VAL A 249 -1.29 20.22 -5.56
N PRO A 250 -2.24 19.33 -5.23
CA PRO A 250 -2.99 19.41 -3.99
C PRO A 250 -2.08 19.35 -2.76
N GLN A 251 -2.34 20.23 -1.80
CA GLN A 251 -1.66 20.24 -0.51
C GLN A 251 -2.51 19.52 0.53
N ALA A 252 -1.82 18.87 1.46
CA ALA A 252 -2.46 18.19 2.57
C ALA A 252 -1.55 18.12 3.79
N THR A 253 -2.20 18.04 4.95
CA THR A 253 -1.52 17.65 6.18
C THR A 253 -1.56 16.15 6.37
N TYR A 254 -0.47 15.62 6.93
CA TYR A 254 -0.39 14.24 7.38
C TYR A 254 -0.79 14.16 8.85
N HIS A 255 -2.05 13.82 9.11
CA HIS A 255 -2.54 13.63 10.47
C HIS A 255 -2.11 12.24 10.96
N LYS A 256 -1.00 12.19 11.71
CA LYS A 256 -0.43 10.95 12.25
C LYS A 256 -1.39 10.30 13.25
N LEU A 257 -1.73 9.04 13.02
CA LEU A 257 -2.69 8.28 13.82
C LEU A 257 -2.06 7.15 14.63
N LEU A 258 -1.05 6.47 14.06
CA LEU A 258 -0.41 5.32 14.70
C LEU A 258 1.09 5.33 14.45
N LEU A 259 1.89 5.26 15.50
CA LEU A 259 3.34 5.09 15.42
C LEU A 259 3.70 3.60 15.43
N LEU A 260 4.56 3.16 14.51
CA LEU A 260 4.94 1.75 14.34
C LEU A 260 6.38 1.44 14.81
N GLY A 261 7.22 2.46 15.02
CA GLY A 261 8.61 2.32 15.43
C GLY A 261 9.58 2.40 14.25
N SER A 262 10.81 1.90 14.43
CA SER A 262 11.91 2.13 13.49
C SER A 262 12.09 1.07 12.39
N ALA A 263 11.54 -0.13 12.59
CA ALA A 263 11.54 -1.17 11.57
C ALA A 263 10.44 -0.93 10.52
N GLU A 264 10.78 -1.10 9.23
CA GLU A 264 9.78 -1.06 8.15
C GLU A 264 8.78 -2.20 8.32
N PRO A 265 7.46 -1.92 8.44
CA PRO A 265 6.46 -2.98 8.50
C PRO A 265 6.29 -3.66 7.13
N THR A 266 5.95 -4.95 7.14
CA THR A 266 5.52 -5.64 5.93
C THR A 266 4.21 -5.04 5.41
N SER A 267 3.91 -5.21 4.11
CA SER A 267 2.64 -4.73 3.52
C SER A 267 1.44 -5.27 4.29
N CYS A 268 1.55 -6.53 4.71
CA CYS A 268 0.50 -7.21 5.44
C CYS A 268 0.33 -6.61 6.84
N ASN A 269 1.40 -6.51 7.62
CA ASN A 269 1.34 -5.98 8.98
C ASN A 269 0.83 -4.53 9.00
N ALA A 270 1.31 -3.69 8.08
CA ALA A 270 0.85 -2.31 7.98
C ALA A 270 -0.65 -2.22 7.68
N THR A 271 -1.14 -3.07 6.77
CA THR A 271 -2.57 -3.14 6.43
C THR A 271 -3.39 -3.70 7.60
N ASP A 272 -2.90 -4.72 8.32
CA ASP A 272 -3.54 -5.23 9.54
C ASP A 272 -3.68 -4.15 10.61
N CYS A 273 -2.63 -3.34 10.83
CA CYS A 273 -2.67 -2.21 11.76
C CYS A 273 -3.71 -1.16 11.34
N LEU A 274 -3.80 -0.82 10.05
CA LEU A 274 -4.83 0.10 9.56
C LEU A 274 -6.23 -0.47 9.76
N GLN A 275 -6.46 -1.75 9.45
CA GLN A 275 -7.78 -2.37 9.63
C GLN A 275 -8.23 -2.34 11.10
N GLN A 276 -7.33 -2.62 12.04
CA GLN A 276 -7.61 -2.49 13.47
C GLN A 276 -7.97 -1.06 13.87
N LEU A 277 -7.26 -0.07 13.31
CA LEU A 277 -7.53 1.34 13.53
C LEU A 277 -8.91 1.75 12.99
N LEU A 278 -9.28 1.29 11.79
CA LEU A 278 -10.61 1.57 11.20
C LEU A 278 -11.74 0.92 12.00
N LEU A 279 -11.55 -0.32 12.46
CA LEU A 279 -12.54 -1.04 13.27
C LEU A 279 -12.77 -0.39 14.63
N SER A 280 -11.73 0.14 15.29
CA SER A 280 -11.89 0.82 16.58
C SER A 280 -12.63 2.16 16.46
N GLN A 281 -12.46 2.87 15.34
CA GLN A 281 -13.21 4.09 15.05
C GLN A 281 -14.70 3.81 14.81
N GLN A 282 -15.05 2.66 14.21
CA GLN A 282 -16.45 2.26 14.02
C GLN A 282 -17.20 1.98 15.33
N THR A 283 -16.52 1.49 16.37
CA THR A 283 -17.14 1.18 17.67
C THR A 283 -17.41 2.41 18.55
N THR A 284 -16.98 3.61 18.14
CA THR A 284 -17.08 4.83 18.94
C THR A 284 -18.25 5.74 18.50
N HIS A 285 -19.07 5.28 17.55
CA HIS A 285 -20.32 5.92 17.12
C HIS A 285 -21.53 5.07 17.53
#